data_AF-A0A177AUP1-F1
#
_entry.id   AF-A0A177AUP1-F1
#
_cell.length_a   1.000
_cell.length_b   1.000
_cell.length_c   1.000
_cell.angle_alpha   90.00
_cell.angle_beta   90.00
_cell.angle_gamma   90.00
#
_symmetry.space_group_name_H-M   'P 1'
#
loop_
_entity.id
_entity.type
_entity.pdbx_description
1 polymer ?
#
loop_
_entity_poly.entity_id
_entity_poly.type
_entity_poly.pdbx_seq_one_letter_code
_entity_poly.pdbx_strand_id
1 'polypeptide(L)'
;MSLMRFLSLKKTASTDGKSNQDPNKSPILESTDIGAINFSIHYDHFDNILTIKIIRAIKLPAMDITGTSDPYVKISLLPDKRPVLKTNVKRKNLNPIWNETFAFEGMQFYLKFLL
;
A
#
# COMPACT_ATOMS: atom_id res chain seq x y z
N MET A 1 -2.45 -2.75 24.04
CA MET A 1 -2.92 -3.78 23.09
C MET A 1 -3.50 -3.07 21.87
N SER A 2 -2.81 -3.05 20.73
CA SER A 2 -3.37 -2.47 19.51
C SER A 2 -3.55 -3.58 18.48
N LEU A 3 -4.82 -3.96 18.25
CA LEU A 3 -5.24 -4.94 17.26
C LEU A 3 -5.84 -4.21 16.04
N MET A 4 -5.22 -4.50 14.89
CA MET A 4 -5.72 -4.42 13.50
C MET A 4 -6.22 -3.09 12.90
N ARG A 5 -5.76 -2.85 11.66
CA ARG A 5 -6.65 -2.39 10.58
C ARG A 5 -6.20 -2.98 9.24
N PHE A 6 -7.12 -3.70 8.59
CA PHE A 6 -6.97 -4.13 7.20
C PHE A 6 -7.17 -2.92 6.28
N LEU A 7 -6.20 -2.64 5.40
CA LEU A 7 -6.42 -1.74 4.29
C LEU A 7 -6.75 -2.59 3.07
N SER A 8 -8.03 -2.58 2.68
CA SER A 8 -8.43 -2.96 1.32
C SER A 8 -7.84 -1.92 0.38
N LEU A 9 -6.89 -2.32 -0.45
CA LEU A 9 -6.46 -1.47 -1.54
C LEU A 9 -7.69 -1.29 -2.46
N LYS A 10 -7.91 -0.10 -3.02
CA LYS A 10 -8.83 0.10 -4.17
C LYS A 10 -8.02 0.59 -5.36
N LYS A 11 -8.27 0.04 -6.55
CA LYS A 11 -7.65 0.50 -7.81
C LYS A 11 -8.22 1.88 -8.13
N THR A 12 -7.40 2.92 -8.06
CA THR A 12 -7.74 4.22 -8.68
C THR A 12 -7.49 4.08 -10.17
N ALA A 13 -8.54 4.22 -10.97
CA ALA A 13 -8.45 4.15 -12.42
C ALA A 13 -7.50 5.24 -12.96
N SER A 14 -6.46 4.82 -13.67
CA SER A 14 -5.72 5.64 -14.62
C SER A 14 -6.25 5.24 -16.00
N THR A 15 -6.94 6.18 -16.65
CA THR A 15 -7.38 6.07 -18.04
C THR A 15 -6.29 6.62 -18.95
N ASP A 16 -5.63 5.74 -19.71
CA ASP A 16 -5.06 6.07 -21.01
C ASP A 16 -5.08 4.81 -21.88
N GLY A 17 -5.80 4.87 -23.01
CA GLY A 17 -5.83 3.81 -24.02
C GLY A 17 -7.18 3.64 -24.72
N LYS A 18 -7.30 4.15 -25.95
CA LYS A 18 -8.43 3.95 -26.87
C LYS A 18 -8.71 2.46 -27.11
N SER A 19 -9.95 2.01 -26.93
CA SER A 19 -10.45 0.76 -27.49
C SER A 19 -11.85 0.98 -28.10
N ASN A 20 -12.04 0.43 -29.30
CA ASN A 20 -13.31 0.44 -30.03
C ASN A 20 -14.41 -0.21 -29.18
N GLN A 21 -15.54 0.48 -29.05
CA GLN A 21 -16.66 0.08 -28.21
C GLN A 21 -17.58 -0.90 -28.94
N ASP A 22 -17.73 -2.10 -28.38
CA ASP A 22 -18.78 -3.05 -28.73
C ASP A 22 -20.04 -2.68 -27.89
N PRO A 23 -21.17 -2.29 -28.51
CA PRO A 23 -22.27 -1.60 -27.81
C PRO A 23 -23.11 -2.48 -26.86
N ASN A 24 -22.82 -3.78 -26.76
CA ASN A 24 -23.58 -4.72 -25.92
C ASN A 24 -22.83 -5.27 -24.71
N LYS A 25 -21.64 -4.75 -24.37
CA LYS A 25 -20.98 -5.13 -23.11
C LYS A 25 -21.46 -4.18 -22.01
N SER A 26 -22.44 -4.63 -21.22
CA SER A 26 -22.76 -4.01 -19.92
C SER A 26 -21.44 -3.76 -19.17
N PRO A 27 -21.21 -2.57 -18.57
CA PRO A 27 -19.99 -2.32 -17.83
C PRO A 27 -19.99 -3.27 -16.64
N ILE A 28 -19.29 -4.39 -16.79
CA ILE A 28 -19.01 -5.28 -15.68
C ILE A 28 -18.13 -4.43 -14.78
N LEU A 29 -18.73 -3.84 -13.75
CA LEU A 29 -18.02 -3.35 -12.59
C LEU A 29 -17.46 -4.62 -11.91
N GLU A 30 -16.43 -5.21 -12.52
CA GLU A 30 -15.67 -6.27 -11.90
C GLU A 30 -15.09 -5.63 -10.64
N SER A 31 -15.65 -5.97 -9.49
CA SER A 31 -15.03 -5.72 -8.21
C SER A 31 -13.72 -6.50 -8.20
N THR A 32 -12.68 -5.93 -8.80
CA THR A 32 -11.37 -6.57 -8.88
C THR A 32 -10.87 -6.64 -7.45
N ASP A 33 -10.92 -7.83 -6.86
CA ASP A 33 -10.25 -8.13 -5.60
C ASP A 33 -8.76 -7.88 -5.83
N ILE A 34 -8.23 -6.81 -5.23
CA ILE A 34 -6.81 -6.44 -5.38
C ILE A 34 -5.95 -6.90 -4.21
N GLY A 35 -6.45 -7.90 -3.49
CA GLY A 35 -5.74 -8.55 -2.40
C GLY A 35 -5.74 -7.75 -1.12
N ALA A 36 -4.95 -8.24 -0.15
CA ALA A 36 -4.87 -7.64 1.17
C ALA A 36 -3.42 -7.57 1.65
N ILE A 37 -3.10 -6.52 2.41
CA ILE A 37 -1.79 -6.34 3.05
C ILE A 37 -1.92 -6.43 4.58
N ASN A 38 -0.95 -7.08 5.21
CA ASN A 38 -0.80 -7.17 6.66
C ASN A 38 0.43 -6.39 7.10
N PHE A 39 0.23 -5.48 8.04
CA PHE A 39 1.28 -4.64 8.61
C PHE A 39 0.93 -4.32 10.07
N SER A 40 1.90 -3.83 10.84
CA SER A 40 1.69 -3.32 12.19
C SER A 40 2.31 -1.94 12.37
N ILE A 41 1.74 -1.16 13.28
CA ILE A 41 2.22 0.17 13.64
C ILE A 41 2.40 0.21 15.15
N HIS A 42 3.52 0.78 15.60
CA HIS A 42 3.82 1.01 17.00
C HIS A 42 4.39 2.43 17.16
N TYR A 43 3.96 3.15 18.19
CA TYR A 43 4.48 4.46 18.53
C TYR A 43 5.07 4.43 19.93
N ASP A 44 6.34 4.78 20.03
CA ASP A 44 7.03 5.02 21.30
C ASP A 44 6.97 6.51 21.63
N HIS A 45 6.31 6.84 22.75
CA HIS A 45 6.15 8.22 23.22
C HIS A 45 7.41 8.78 23.88
N PHE A 46 8.23 7.93 24.51
CA PHE A 46 9.43 8.40 25.20
C PHE A 46 10.49 8.82 24.17
N ASP A 47 10.69 7.99 23.16
CA ASP A 47 11.69 8.23 22.12
C ASP A 47 11.14 9.02 20.91
N ASN A 48 9.82 9.26 20.86
CA ASN A 48 9.12 9.88 19.73
C ASN A 48 9.38 9.16 18.39
N ILE A 49 9.26 7.83 18.40
CA ILE A 49 9.54 6.96 17.25
C ILE A 49 8.25 6.25 16.81
N LEU A 50 7.93 6.37 15.52
CA LEU A 50 6.91 5.55 14.87
C LEU A 50 7.54 4.41 14.10
N THR A 51 7.26 3.19 14.52
CA THR A 51 7.69 1.97 13.86
C THR A 51 6.55 1.37 13.03
N ILE A 52 6.81 1.10 11.76
CA ILE A 52 5.88 0.44 10.83
C ILE A 52 6.54 -0.85 10.35
N LYS A 53 5.89 -1.99 10.58
CA LYS A 53 6.34 -3.30 10.07
C LYS A 53 5.44 -3.77 8.95
N ILE A 54 6.00 -3.96 7.77
CA ILE A 54 5.32 -4.55 6.61
C ILE A 54 5.55 -6.06 6.65
N ILE A 55 4.49 -6.83 6.85
CA ILE A 55 4.60 -8.28 7.10
C ILE A 55 4.45 -9.04 5.79
N ARG A 56 3.27 -9.00 5.17
CA ARG A 56 2.96 -9.75 3.95
C ARG A 56 1.79 -9.15 3.18
N ALA A 57 1.61 -9.58 1.95
CA ALA A 57 0.35 -9.44 1.23
C ALA A 57 -0.16 -10.80 0.74
N ILE A 58 -1.45 -10.88 0.45
CA ILE A 58 -2.12 -12.07 -0.08
C ILE A 58 -2.98 -11.69 -1.27
N LYS A 59 -3.10 -12.60 -2.24
CA LYS A 59 -3.97 -12.48 -3.43
C LYS A 59 -3.77 -11.17 -4.20
N LEU A 60 -2.52 -10.72 -4.35
CA LEU A 60 -2.25 -9.56 -5.20
C LEU A 60 -2.63 -9.88 -6.65
N PRO A 61 -3.13 -8.90 -7.42
CA PRO A 61 -3.45 -9.10 -8.82
C PRO A 61 -2.18 -9.37 -9.64
N ALA A 62 -2.29 -10.28 -10.61
CA ALA A 62 -1.29 -10.46 -11.64
C ALA A 62 -1.37 -9.29 -12.63
N MET A 63 -0.30 -8.50 -12.71
CA MET A 63 -0.23 -7.34 -13.61
C MET A 63 0.69 -7.59 -14.81
N ASP A 64 1.54 -8.63 -14.75
CA ASP A 64 2.43 -9.00 -15.85
C ASP A 64 1.81 -10.08 -16.74
N ILE A 65 2.21 -10.08 -18.03
CA ILE A 65 1.79 -11.07 -19.04
C ILE A 65 2.01 -12.53 -18.58
N THR A 66 2.96 -12.73 -17.67
CA THR A 66 3.29 -14.05 -17.09
C THR A 66 2.27 -14.55 -16.05
N GLY A 67 1.23 -13.78 -15.74
CA GLY A 67 0.25 -14.13 -14.70
C GLY A 67 0.79 -13.94 -13.28
N THR A 68 1.84 -13.13 -13.11
CA THR A 68 2.43 -12.79 -11.81
C THR A 68 2.64 -11.28 -11.68
N SER A 69 3.23 -10.84 -10.57
CA SER A 69 3.63 -9.45 -10.31
C SER A 69 4.93 -9.43 -9.52
N ASP A 70 5.67 -8.31 -9.60
CA ASP A 70 6.86 -8.03 -8.80
C ASP A 70 6.55 -7.01 -7.67
N PRO A 71 5.80 -7.38 -6.61
CA PRO A 71 5.31 -6.40 -5.64
C PRO A 71 6.38 -5.82 -4.70
N TYR A 72 6.16 -4.56 -4.34
CA TYR A 72 6.81 -3.83 -3.26
C TYR A 72 5.85 -2.80 -2.65
N VAL A 73 6.13 -2.32 -1.44
CA VAL A 73 5.30 -1.35 -0.73
C VAL A 73 6.05 -0.03 -0.61
N LYS A 74 5.37 1.09 -0.89
CA LYS A 74 5.84 2.45 -0.62
C LYS A 74 5.21 2.95 0.68
N ILE A 75 6.01 3.59 1.52
CA ILE A 75 5.59 4.10 2.83
C ILE A 75 5.94 5.58 2.88
N SER A 76 4.93 6.41 3.10
CA SER A 76 5.04 7.87 3.20
C SER A 76 4.17 8.37 4.33
N LEU A 77 4.68 9.29 5.12
CA LEU A 77 3.88 10.01 6.12
C LEU A 77 3.32 11.27 5.47
N LEU A 78 2.02 11.52 5.60
CA LEU A 78 1.36 12.73 5.11
C LEU A 78 0.96 13.61 6.30
N PRO A 79 1.02 14.95 6.20
CA PRO A 79 1.46 15.77 5.06
C PRO A 79 3.00 15.89 4.93
N ASP A 80 3.74 15.12 5.71
CA ASP A 80 5.19 15.18 5.76
C ASP A 80 5.84 14.96 4.38
N LYS A 81 6.92 15.70 4.09
CA LYS A 81 7.68 15.59 2.84
C LYS A 81 8.94 14.73 2.99
N ARG A 82 9.05 13.98 4.10
CA ARG A 82 10.12 12.99 4.28
C ARG A 82 10.22 12.03 3.09
N PRO A 83 11.42 11.50 2.82
CA PRO A 83 11.62 10.52 1.76
C PRO A 83 10.69 9.33 1.89
N VAL A 84 10.12 8.91 0.76
CA VAL A 84 9.30 7.70 0.68
C VAL A 84 10.19 6.48 0.89
N LEU A 85 9.88 5.69 1.92
CA LEU A 85 10.55 4.41 2.18
C LEU A 85 9.91 3.32 1.32
N LYS A 86 10.69 2.30 0.98
CA LYS A 86 10.23 1.20 0.12
C LYS A 86 10.72 -0.13 0.68
N THR A 87 9.89 -1.16 0.52
CA THR A 87 10.36 -2.53 0.76
C THR A 87 11.21 -3.04 -0.39
N ASN A 88 11.89 -4.15 -0.17
CA ASN A 88 12.45 -4.92 -1.27
C ASN A 88 11.35 -5.40 -2.23
N VAL A 89 11.70 -5.53 -3.50
CA VAL A 89 10.85 -6.11 -4.53
C VAL A 89 10.88 -7.64 -4.40
N LYS A 90 9.72 -8.28 -4.38
CA LYS A 90 9.62 -9.75 -4.45
C LYS A 90 9.21 -10.13 -5.85
N ARG A 91 10.05 -10.87 -6.58
CA ARG A 91 9.78 -11.17 -8.00
C ARG A 91 8.73 -12.28 -8.16
N LYS A 92 7.86 -12.13 -9.15
CA LYS A 92 6.84 -13.11 -9.59
C LYS A 92 6.05 -13.72 -8.44
N ASN A 93 5.61 -12.90 -7.49
CA ASN A 93 5.01 -13.38 -6.25
C ASN A 93 3.74 -12.59 -5.90
N LEU A 94 2.58 -13.26 -5.92
CA LEU A 94 1.29 -12.66 -5.57
C LEU A 94 0.95 -12.72 -4.08
N ASN A 95 1.77 -13.42 -3.28
CA ASN A 95 1.64 -13.55 -1.83
C ASN A 95 2.98 -13.24 -1.13
N PRO A 96 3.55 -12.04 -1.36
CA PRO A 96 4.87 -11.69 -0.86
C PRO A 96 4.90 -11.62 0.67
N ILE A 97 6.00 -12.07 1.26
CA ILE A 97 6.34 -11.87 2.67
C ILE A 97 7.59 -10.99 2.72
N TRP A 98 7.47 -9.80 3.29
CA TRP A 98 8.59 -8.85 3.44
C TRP A 98 9.22 -8.95 4.81
N ASN A 99 8.42 -8.90 5.88
CA ASN A 99 8.89 -8.79 7.26
C ASN A 99 9.90 -7.65 7.48
N GLU A 100 9.69 -6.52 6.79
CA GLU A 100 10.57 -5.36 6.85
C GLU A 100 10.01 -4.32 7.82
N THR A 101 10.89 -3.69 8.60
CA THR A 101 10.52 -2.71 9.63
C THR A 101 11.14 -1.36 9.31
N PHE A 102 10.34 -0.31 9.41
CA PHE A 102 10.71 1.06 9.11
C PHE A 102 10.42 1.93 10.33
N ALA A 103 11.31 2.88 10.62
CA ALA A 103 11.17 3.80 11.73
C ALA A 103 11.15 5.25 11.24
N PHE A 104 10.28 6.05 11.83
CA PHE A 104 10.22 7.49 11.64
C PHE A 104 10.45 8.17 13.00
N GLU A 105 11.62 8.77 13.15
CA GLU A 105 12.03 9.48 14.37
C GLU A 105 11.65 10.95 14.31
N GLY A 106 11.46 11.61 15.46
CA GLY A 106 11.27 13.05 15.51
C GLY A 106 10.03 13.52 14.75
N MET A 107 8.94 12.75 14.82
CA MET A 107 7.65 13.20 14.30
C MET A 107 7.10 14.31 15.19
N GLN A 108 7.18 15.55 14.71
CA GLN A 108 6.58 16.69 15.38
C GLN A 108 5.12 16.83 14.94
N PHE A 109 4.19 16.35 15.76
CA PHE A 109 2.75 16.60 15.58
C PHE A 109 2.42 18.02 16.06
N TYR A 110 2.75 19.05 15.27
CA TYR A 110 2.20 20.38 15.54
C TYR A 110 0.87 20.54 14.82
N LEU A 111 -0.21 20.75 15.59
CA LEU A 111 -1.47 21.27 15.06
C LEU A 111 -1.21 22.71 14.58
N LYS A 112 -1.08 22.89 13.27
CA LYS A 112 -0.96 24.21 12.67
C LYS A 112 -2.36 24.77 12.46
N PHE A 113 -2.85 25.54 13.43
CA PHE A 113 -4.00 26.41 13.19
C PHE A 113 -3.53 27.60 12.35
N LEU A 114 -4.08 27.76 11.15
CA LEU A 114 -3.96 29.00 10.40
C LEU A 114 -5.06 29.93 10.94
N LEU A 115 -4.66 31.02 11.60
CA LEU A 115 -5.52 32.17 11.86
C LEU A 115 -5.32 33.21 10.76
#